data_AF-A0A3B0YU61-F1
#
_entry.id   AF-A0A3B0YU61-F1
#
_cell.length_a   1.000
_cell.length_b   1.000
_cell.length_c   1.000
_cell.angle_alpha   90.00
_cell.angle_beta   90.00
_cell.angle_gamma   90.00
#
_symmetry.space_group_name_H-M   'P 1'
#
loop_
_entity.id
_entity.type
_entity.pdbx_description
1 polymer ?
#
loop_
_entity_poly.entity_id
_entity_poly.type
_entity_poly.pdbx_seq_one_letter_code
_entity_poly.pdbx_strand_id
1 'polypeptide(L)'
;MNPEQFEQLAKEGYNRIPVTREVLADLDTPLSTYLKLASGPYSYLFESVQGGEKWGRYSIIGLPCRTVLRVYGQRIELRTDGKLVEETDCDDPLQWIEDFQQRFRAPDLDGLPRFGGGLVGYFGYDTVRYIEPRLKTGGGKVNPATGGREGPLGDKVNPATGGREGPLGDNDTLQTPDILLMVSDEVVVFDNLSGKLVMVVHVDATRDDAWA
;
A
#
# COMPACT_ATOMS: atom_id res chain seq x y z
N MET A 1 -21.09 -4.13 -14.18
CA MET A 1 -20.45 -5.38 -14.64
C MET A 1 -21.50 -6.47 -14.68
N ASN A 2 -21.57 -7.25 -15.74
CA ASN A 2 -22.39 -8.47 -15.82
C ASN A 2 -21.49 -9.71 -16.00
N PRO A 3 -22.01 -10.95 -15.89
CA PRO A 3 -21.20 -12.16 -15.95
C PRO A 3 -20.42 -12.30 -17.27
N GLU A 4 -21.09 -12.02 -18.39
CA GLU A 4 -20.51 -12.16 -19.74
C GLU A 4 -19.34 -11.19 -19.96
N GLN A 5 -19.49 -9.93 -19.52
CA GLN A 5 -18.43 -8.91 -19.59
C GLN A 5 -17.24 -9.30 -18.70
N PHE A 6 -17.51 -9.83 -17.51
CA PHE A 6 -16.47 -10.29 -16.60
C PHE A 6 -15.66 -11.44 -17.21
N GLU A 7 -16.33 -12.46 -17.74
CA GLU A 7 -15.68 -13.59 -18.41
C GLU A 7 -14.85 -13.14 -19.63
N GLN A 8 -15.35 -12.17 -20.39
CA GLN A 8 -14.64 -11.63 -21.54
C GLN A 8 -13.33 -10.95 -21.12
N LEU A 9 -13.37 -10.09 -20.10
CA LEU A 9 -12.18 -9.43 -19.55
C LEU A 9 -11.18 -10.45 -18.96
N ALA A 10 -11.68 -11.50 -18.29
CA ALA A 10 -10.83 -12.57 -17.79
C ALA A 10 -10.09 -13.30 -18.93
N LYS A 11 -10.78 -13.59 -20.03
CA LYS A 11 -10.19 -14.21 -21.24
C LYS A 11 -9.17 -13.32 -21.93
N GLU A 12 -9.30 -12.00 -21.81
CA GLU A 12 -8.32 -11.00 -22.29
C GLU A 12 -7.07 -10.91 -21.40
N GLY A 13 -7.03 -11.66 -20.30
CA GLY A 13 -5.88 -11.75 -19.40
C GLY A 13 -5.87 -10.70 -18.30
N TYR A 14 -7.01 -10.07 -18.00
CA TYR A 14 -7.18 -9.26 -16.79
C TYR A 14 -7.43 -10.17 -15.59
N ASN A 15 -6.71 -9.94 -14.50
CA ASN A 15 -6.85 -10.72 -13.26
C ASN A 15 -7.34 -9.90 -12.07
N ARG A 16 -7.54 -8.59 -12.23
CA ARG A 16 -8.15 -7.71 -11.24
C ARG A 16 -9.27 -6.93 -11.90
N ILE A 17 -10.47 -7.51 -11.92
CA ILE A 17 -11.60 -6.94 -12.65
C ILE A 17 -12.48 -6.15 -11.67
N PRO A 18 -12.66 -4.83 -11.86
CA PRO A 18 -13.47 -4.02 -10.96
C PRO A 18 -14.96 -4.29 -11.15
N VAL A 19 -15.65 -4.60 -10.06
CA VAL A 19 -17.10 -4.65 -9.95
C VAL A 19 -17.53 -3.46 -9.09
N THR A 20 -18.49 -2.68 -9.59
CA THR A 20 -18.92 -1.46 -8.93
C THR A 20 -20.38 -1.49 -8.52
N ARG A 21 -20.69 -0.81 -7.41
CA ARG A 21 -22.05 -0.58 -6.95
C ARG A 21 -22.16 0.84 -6.41
N GLU A 22 -23.09 1.61 -6.98
CA GLU A 22 -23.45 2.92 -6.47
C GLU A 22 -24.62 2.81 -5.47
N VAL A 23 -24.54 3.49 -4.34
CA VAL A 23 -25.61 3.58 -3.34
C VAL A 23 -25.82 5.02 -2.88
N LEU A 24 -27.06 5.37 -2.52
CA LEU A 24 -27.38 6.65 -1.89
C LEU A 24 -26.87 6.65 -0.45
N ALA A 25 -26.30 7.76 -0.03
CA ALA A 25 -25.62 7.92 1.25
C ALA A 25 -25.87 9.30 1.87
N ASP A 26 -27.04 9.87 1.60
CA ASP A 26 -27.44 11.23 2.00
C ASP A 26 -27.42 11.46 3.53
N LEU A 27 -27.42 10.37 4.31
CA LEU A 27 -27.37 10.39 5.78
C LEU A 27 -25.98 10.08 6.35
N ASP A 28 -25.01 9.79 5.50
CA ASP A 28 -23.65 9.47 5.88
C ASP A 28 -22.68 10.61 5.52
N THR A 29 -21.60 10.69 6.27
CA THR A 29 -20.41 11.49 5.94
C THR A 29 -19.28 10.55 5.56
N PRO A 30 -18.19 11.04 4.94
CA PRO A 30 -17.00 10.23 4.73
C PRO A 30 -16.49 9.57 6.02
N LEU A 31 -16.44 10.33 7.12
CA LEU A 31 -16.00 9.80 8.41
C LEU A 31 -16.95 8.75 8.97
N SER A 32 -18.28 8.97 8.94
CA SER A 32 -19.22 7.95 9.44
C SER A 32 -19.17 6.69 8.58
N THR A 33 -18.99 6.84 7.26
CA THR A 33 -18.80 5.73 6.33
C THR A 33 -17.54 4.94 6.67
N TYR A 34 -16.42 5.62 6.89
CA TYR A 34 -15.16 4.97 7.31
C TYR A 34 -15.36 4.18 8.60
N LEU A 35 -15.95 4.78 9.63
CA LEU A 35 -16.19 4.11 10.91
C LEU A 35 -17.12 2.89 10.79
N LYS A 36 -18.07 2.91 9.85
CA LYS A 36 -19.00 1.79 9.61
C LYS A 36 -18.38 0.64 8.81
N LEU A 37 -17.55 0.95 7.81
CA LEU A 37 -17.10 -0.04 6.83
C LEU A 37 -15.64 -0.49 7.02
N ALA A 38 -14.77 0.41 7.50
CA ALA A 38 -13.33 0.16 7.59
C ALA A 38 -12.93 -0.45 8.95
N SER A 39 -13.52 -1.60 9.29
CA SER A 39 -13.24 -2.29 10.56
C SER A 39 -12.08 -3.27 10.41
N GLY A 40 -10.85 -2.82 10.65
CA GLY A 40 -9.67 -3.68 10.64
C GLY A 40 -8.36 -2.92 10.49
N PRO A 41 -7.21 -3.59 10.63
CA PRO A 41 -5.93 -2.99 10.30
C PRO A 41 -5.82 -2.76 8.79
N TYR A 42 -4.89 -1.89 8.38
CA TYR A 42 -4.59 -1.64 6.96
C TYR A 42 -5.78 -1.11 6.15
N SER A 43 -6.67 -0.37 6.81
CA SER A 43 -7.65 0.51 6.16
C SER A 43 -7.14 1.96 6.14
N TYR A 44 -7.74 2.79 5.29
CA TYR A 44 -7.34 4.20 5.19
C TYR A 44 -8.52 5.09 4.78
N LEU A 45 -8.40 6.38 5.08
CA LEU A 45 -9.29 7.45 4.66
C LEU A 45 -8.43 8.57 4.08
N PHE A 46 -8.65 8.89 2.81
CA PHE A 46 -8.06 10.04 2.14
C PHE A 46 -9.13 11.11 1.93
N GLU A 47 -8.87 12.28 2.46
CA GLU A 47 -9.67 13.48 2.22
C GLU A 47 -8.76 14.59 1.69
N SER A 48 -9.29 15.41 0.79
CA SER A 48 -8.59 16.57 0.28
C SER A 48 -9.27 17.83 0.83
N VAL A 49 -8.49 18.77 1.36
CA VAL A 49 -8.96 20.12 1.70
C VAL A 49 -8.18 21.12 0.89
N GLN A 50 -8.86 21.92 0.08
CA GLN A 50 -8.22 22.99 -0.70
C GLN A 50 -8.54 24.34 -0.06
N GLY A 51 -7.49 25.08 0.32
CA GLY A 51 -7.63 26.45 0.84
C GLY A 51 -8.31 26.58 2.21
N GLY A 52 -8.26 25.55 3.05
CA GLY A 52 -8.75 25.59 4.43
C GLY A 52 -10.27 25.51 4.64
N GLU A 53 -11.08 25.87 3.62
CA GLU A 53 -12.54 25.99 3.77
C GLU A 53 -13.36 25.10 2.81
N LYS A 54 -12.77 24.57 1.73
CA LYS A 54 -13.48 23.70 0.78
C LYS A 54 -12.94 22.29 0.81
N TRP A 55 -13.79 21.36 1.25
CA TRP A 55 -13.54 19.93 1.07
C TRP A 55 -13.58 19.57 -0.41
N GLY A 56 -12.66 18.70 -0.80
CA GLY A 56 -12.66 18.08 -2.11
C GLY A 56 -13.97 17.34 -2.35
N ARG A 57 -14.39 17.27 -3.61
CA ARG A 57 -15.63 16.58 -3.97
C ARG A 57 -15.63 15.11 -3.55
N TYR A 58 -14.47 14.46 -3.55
CA TYR A 58 -14.35 13.04 -3.25
C TYR A 58 -13.53 12.80 -1.98
N SER A 59 -14.05 11.92 -1.13
CA SER A 59 -13.27 11.24 -0.07
C SER A 59 -13.13 9.77 -0.44
N ILE A 60 -11.95 9.19 -0.22
CA ILE A 60 -11.62 7.82 -0.63
C ILE A 60 -11.36 6.99 0.62
N ILE A 61 -12.02 5.86 0.73
CA ILE A 61 -11.90 4.93 1.85
C ILE A 61 -11.41 3.60 1.30
N GLY A 62 -10.25 3.14 1.76
CA GLY A 62 -9.84 1.75 1.55
C GLY A 62 -10.32 0.87 2.69
N LEU A 63 -10.98 -0.23 2.35
CA LEU A 63 -11.37 -1.25 3.33
C LEU A 63 -10.12 -2.04 3.77
N PRO A 64 -10.19 -2.82 4.88
CA PRO A 64 -9.03 -3.52 5.43
C PRO A 64 -8.31 -4.38 4.39
N CYS A 65 -7.09 -3.99 4.05
CA CYS A 65 -6.31 -4.67 3.03
C CYS A 65 -5.71 -5.96 3.59
N ARG A 66 -5.86 -7.06 2.84
CA ARG A 66 -5.37 -8.39 3.25
C ARG A 66 -3.88 -8.55 3.02
N THR A 67 -3.39 -8.04 1.88
CA THR A 67 -2.00 -8.19 1.45
C THR A 67 -1.23 -6.90 1.70
N VAL A 68 -0.12 -7.02 2.42
CA VAL A 68 0.74 -5.90 2.82
C VAL A 68 2.19 -6.26 2.51
N LEU A 69 2.81 -5.39 1.72
CA LEU A 69 4.22 -5.37 1.40
C LEU A 69 4.95 -4.45 2.37
N ARG A 70 6.08 -4.91 2.92
CA ARG A 70 6.95 -4.13 3.80
C ARG A 70 8.39 -4.26 3.35
N VAL A 71 9.10 -3.15 3.31
CA VAL A 71 10.53 -3.10 2.96
C VAL A 71 11.32 -2.56 4.14
N TYR A 72 12.40 -3.26 4.49
CA TYR A 72 13.36 -2.90 5.53
C TYR A 72 14.78 -3.02 4.94
N GLY A 73 15.36 -1.92 4.48
CA GLY A 73 16.57 -1.97 3.68
C GLY A 73 16.38 -2.86 2.44
N GLN A 74 17.21 -3.89 2.33
CA GLN A 74 17.14 -4.85 1.22
C GLN A 74 16.15 -5.99 1.47
N ARG A 75 15.59 -6.10 2.68
CA ARG A 75 14.66 -7.17 3.03
C ARG A 75 13.23 -6.76 2.70
N ILE A 76 12.54 -7.63 1.98
CA ILE A 76 11.14 -7.45 1.58
C ILE A 76 10.31 -8.55 2.23
N GLU A 77 9.24 -8.16 2.92
CA GLU A 77 8.22 -9.07 3.46
C GLU A 77 6.89 -8.83 2.75
N LEU A 78 6.33 -9.89 2.16
CA LEU A 78 4.94 -9.92 1.73
C LEU A 78 4.12 -10.70 2.76
N ARG A 79 3.05 -10.07 3.25
CA ARG A 79 2.15 -10.67 4.22
C ARG A 79 0.74 -10.70 3.70
N THR A 80 0.04 -11.81 3.90
CA THR A 80 -1.39 -11.93 3.61
C THR A 80 -2.11 -12.40 4.86
N ASP A 81 -3.18 -11.70 5.25
CA ASP A 81 -3.94 -11.95 6.48
C ASP A 81 -3.05 -11.96 7.74
N GLY A 82 -2.06 -11.06 7.76
CA GLY A 82 -1.07 -10.95 8.83
C GLY A 82 0.01 -12.04 8.85
N LYS A 83 -0.08 -13.06 8.00
CA LYS A 83 0.92 -14.14 7.89
C LYS A 83 1.98 -13.79 6.85
N LEU A 84 3.24 -14.05 7.16
CA LEU A 84 4.33 -13.93 6.19
C LEU A 84 4.18 -15.01 5.11
N VAL A 85 4.08 -14.61 3.85
CA VAL A 85 3.90 -15.53 2.71
C VAL A 85 5.11 -15.54 1.78
N GLU A 86 5.86 -14.44 1.72
CA GLU A 86 7.10 -14.31 0.95
C GLU A 86 8.07 -13.43 1.74
N GLU A 87 9.33 -13.84 1.78
CA GLU A 87 10.42 -13.04 2.30
C GLU A 87 11.61 -13.19 1.37
N THR A 88 12.19 -12.07 0.94
CA THR A 88 13.36 -12.07 0.07
C THR A 88 14.26 -10.91 0.40
N ASP A 89 15.57 -11.13 0.25
CA ASP A 89 16.53 -10.05 0.11
C ASP A 89 16.58 -9.61 -1.36
N CYS A 90 16.67 -8.31 -1.60
CA CYS A 90 16.70 -7.70 -2.92
C CYS A 90 17.56 -6.43 -2.91
N ASP A 91 18.50 -6.34 -3.84
CA ASP A 91 19.39 -5.18 -3.97
C ASP A 91 18.66 -3.91 -4.43
N ASP A 92 17.55 -4.07 -5.16
CA ASP A 92 16.69 -2.98 -5.64
C ASP A 92 15.21 -3.21 -5.26
N PRO A 93 14.80 -2.77 -4.05
CA PRO A 93 13.42 -2.91 -3.62
C PRO A 93 12.41 -2.15 -4.47
N LEU A 94 12.82 -1.07 -5.16
CA LEU A 94 11.93 -0.29 -6.01
C LEU A 94 11.59 -1.06 -7.29
N GLN A 95 12.59 -1.71 -7.90
CA GLN A 95 12.35 -2.61 -9.03
C GLN A 95 11.47 -3.80 -8.62
N TRP A 96 11.72 -4.38 -7.45
CA TRP A 96 10.88 -5.47 -6.95
C TRP A 96 9.41 -5.05 -6.79
N ILE A 97 9.15 -3.83 -6.29
CA ILE A 97 7.78 -3.27 -6.19
C ILE A 97 7.14 -3.14 -7.57
N GLU A 98 7.89 -2.68 -8.58
CA GLU A 98 7.39 -2.56 -9.95
C GLU A 98 7.04 -3.94 -10.53
N ASP A 99 7.91 -4.93 -10.36
CA ASP A 99 7.67 -6.31 -10.79
C ASP A 99 6.47 -6.93 -10.06
N PHE A 100 6.31 -6.62 -8.76
CA PHE A 100 5.15 -7.01 -7.98
C PHE A 100 3.86 -6.37 -8.50
N GLN A 101 3.89 -5.08 -8.83
CA GLN A 101 2.75 -4.37 -9.41
C GLN A 101 2.31 -4.99 -10.74
N GLN A 102 3.26 -5.42 -11.58
CA GLN A 102 2.98 -6.06 -12.88
C GLN A 102 2.21 -7.37 -12.76
N ARG A 103 2.17 -8.00 -11.57
CA ARG A 103 1.33 -9.17 -11.30
C ARG A 103 -0.16 -8.86 -11.37
N PHE A 104 -0.56 -7.58 -11.29
CA PHE A 104 -1.96 -7.14 -11.33
C PHE A 104 -2.27 -6.46 -12.68
N ARG A 105 -3.22 -7.02 -13.42
CA ARG A 105 -3.78 -6.44 -14.64
C ARG A 105 -5.25 -6.13 -14.43
N ALA A 106 -5.55 -4.85 -14.31
CA ALA A 106 -6.91 -4.33 -14.25
C ALA A 106 -7.27 -3.59 -15.55
N PRO A 107 -8.51 -3.71 -16.04
CA PRO A 107 -8.97 -2.98 -17.21
C PRO A 107 -9.29 -1.53 -16.86
N ASP A 108 -9.04 -0.63 -17.81
CA ASP A 108 -9.54 0.75 -17.75
C ASP A 108 -10.96 0.76 -18.34
N LEU A 109 -11.96 1.03 -17.51
CA LEU A 109 -13.37 1.00 -17.88
C LEU A 109 -14.00 2.38 -17.69
N ASP A 110 -14.84 2.77 -18.64
CA ASP A 110 -15.58 4.02 -18.56
C ASP A 110 -16.49 4.08 -17.31
N GLY A 111 -16.53 5.25 -16.68
CA GLY A 111 -17.41 5.51 -15.54
C GLY A 111 -16.88 5.04 -14.18
N LEU A 112 -15.68 4.46 -14.12
CA LEU A 112 -15.02 4.18 -12.85
C LEU A 112 -14.59 5.49 -12.15
N PRO A 113 -14.56 5.50 -10.80
CA PRO A 113 -13.90 6.57 -10.08
C PRO A 113 -12.43 6.69 -10.50
N ARG A 114 -11.88 7.90 -10.45
CA ARG A 114 -10.46 8.17 -10.78
C ARG A 114 -9.48 7.32 -9.96
N PHE A 115 -9.90 6.90 -8.77
CA PHE A 115 -9.14 6.03 -7.90
C PHE A 115 -10.04 4.85 -7.52
N GLY A 116 -9.70 3.65 -8.00
CA GLY A 116 -10.46 2.43 -7.74
C GLY A 116 -9.76 1.42 -6.84
N GLY A 117 -8.48 1.62 -6.53
CA GLY A 117 -7.64 0.64 -5.84
C GLY A 117 -6.19 0.68 -6.34
N GLY A 118 -5.43 -0.36 -5.99
CA GLY A 118 -4.02 -0.52 -6.35
C GLY A 118 -3.11 -0.58 -5.13
N LEU A 119 -1.83 -0.21 -5.32
CA LEU A 119 -0.87 -0.17 -4.21
C LEU A 119 -1.02 1.15 -3.44
N VAL A 120 -1.33 1.03 -2.15
CA VAL A 120 -1.58 2.19 -1.27
C VAL A 120 -0.75 2.08 -0.01
N GLY A 121 -0.10 3.17 0.39
CA GLY A 121 0.63 3.21 1.63
C GLY A 121 1.62 4.36 1.65
N TYR A 122 2.84 4.11 2.08
CA TYR A 122 3.84 5.15 2.21
C TYR A 122 5.24 4.70 1.76
N PHE A 123 6.00 5.69 1.32
CA PHE A 123 7.45 5.65 1.22
C PHE A 123 8.00 6.57 2.31
N GLY A 124 8.67 5.97 3.29
CA GLY A 124 9.31 6.66 4.40
C GLY A 124 10.56 7.40 3.94
N TYR A 125 11.09 8.29 4.78
CA TYR A 125 12.22 9.13 4.43
C TYR A 125 13.44 8.33 3.96
N ASP A 126 13.74 7.21 4.63
CA ASP A 126 14.90 6.37 4.33
C ASP A 126 14.83 5.67 2.96
N THR A 127 13.67 5.69 2.29
CA THR A 127 13.54 5.28 0.87
C THR A 127 14.55 5.99 -0.03
N VAL A 128 14.93 7.24 0.31
CA VAL A 128 15.92 8.01 -0.46
C VAL A 128 17.26 7.26 -0.62
N ARG A 129 17.61 6.36 0.29
CA ARG A 129 18.85 5.56 0.25
C ARG A 129 18.87 4.54 -0.88
N TYR A 130 17.71 4.11 -1.36
CA TYR A 130 17.62 3.22 -2.53
C TYR A 130 17.97 3.96 -3.82
N ILE A 131 17.64 5.25 -3.89
CA ILE A 131 17.82 6.10 -5.05
C ILE A 131 19.19 6.77 -5.05
N GLU A 132 19.69 7.18 -3.87
CA GLU A 132 20.92 7.97 -3.74
C GLU A 132 22.10 7.16 -3.16
N PRO A 133 23.07 6.73 -4.00
CA PRO A 133 24.16 5.85 -3.58
C PRO A 133 24.99 6.40 -2.42
N ARG A 134 25.12 7.73 -2.32
CA ARG A 134 25.90 8.39 -1.25
C ARG A 134 25.32 8.18 0.15
N LEU A 135 24.04 7.79 0.24
CA LEU A 135 23.33 7.57 1.50
C LEU A 135 23.19 6.08 1.88
N LYS A 136 23.66 5.16 1.02
CA LYS A 136 23.59 3.69 1.22
C LYS A 136 24.42 3.21 2.41
N THR A 137 25.63 3.73 2.56
CA THR A 137 26.41 3.56 3.80
C THR A 137 25.91 4.59 4.79
N GLY A 138 25.24 4.14 5.85
CA GLY A 138 24.91 4.98 7.00
C GLY A 138 26.09 5.88 7.33
N GLY A 139 25.84 7.19 7.42
CA GLY A 139 26.88 8.16 7.70
C GLY A 139 27.59 7.80 8.99
N GLY A 140 28.74 7.11 8.87
CA GLY A 140 29.72 7.09 9.92
C GLY A 140 30.04 8.55 10.21
N LYS A 141 29.61 9.05 11.37
CA LYS A 141 29.98 10.39 11.79
C LYS A 141 31.51 10.43 11.76
N VAL A 142 32.06 11.26 10.88
CA VAL A 142 33.47 11.63 11.01
C VAL A 142 33.58 12.36 12.33
N ASN A 143 34.27 11.78 13.31
CA ASN A 143 34.53 12.46 14.57
C ASN A 143 35.43 13.68 14.25
N PRO A 144 34.94 14.93 14.41
CA PRO A 144 35.70 16.12 14.04
C PRO A 144 36.94 16.32 14.92
N ALA A 145 37.09 15.57 16.02
CA ALA A 145 38.24 15.63 16.91
C ALA A 145 39.37 14.64 16.56
N THR A 146 39.10 13.56 15.81
CA THR A 146 40.07 12.45 15.63
C THR A 146 40.24 11.95 14.20
N GLY A 147 39.40 12.35 13.24
CA GLY A 147 39.56 11.99 11.82
C GLY A 147 39.46 10.49 11.47
N GLY A 148 39.16 9.63 12.45
CA GLY A 148 39.00 8.19 12.25
C GLY A 148 37.56 7.81 11.89
N ARG A 149 37.40 6.83 11.00
CA ARG A 149 36.11 6.15 10.74
C ARG A 149 35.93 5.03 11.76
N GLU A 150 34.82 5.01 12.48
CA GLU A 150 34.42 3.85 13.28
C GLU A 150 33.98 2.71 12.34
N GLY A 151 34.46 1.50 12.61
CA GLY A 151 34.19 0.31 11.78
C GLY A 151 32.75 -0.20 11.93
N PRO A 152 32.26 -1.05 11.00
CA PRO A 152 30.90 -1.55 11.05
C PRO A 152 30.69 -2.44 12.29
N LEU A 153 29.71 -2.08 13.12
CA LEU A 153 29.22 -2.92 14.21
C LEU A 153 28.31 -4.01 13.62
N GLY A 154 28.55 -5.26 14.00
CA GLY A 154 27.90 -6.44 13.41
C GLY A 154 26.43 -6.62 13.80
N ASP A 155 25.71 -7.39 12.96
CA ASP A 155 24.30 -7.77 13.10
C ASP A 155 23.96 -8.28 14.50
N LYS A 156 23.15 -7.52 15.25
CA LYS A 156 22.47 -8.03 16.44
C LYS A 156 21.02 -8.38 16.12
N VAL A 157 20.52 -9.42 16.78
CA VAL A 157 19.14 -9.90 16.66
C VAL A 157 18.33 -9.36 17.83
N ASN A 158 17.20 -8.70 17.55
CA ASN A 158 16.33 -8.12 18.57
C ASN A 158 15.33 -9.17 19.11
N PRO A 159 15.32 -9.47 20.42
CA PRO A 159 14.46 -10.48 21.01
C PRO A 159 12.96 -10.11 21.08
N ALA A 160 12.57 -8.86 20.82
CA ALA A 160 11.16 -8.43 20.88
C ALA A 160 10.37 -8.65 19.59
N THR A 161 11.04 -8.69 18.43
CA THR A 161 10.41 -8.77 17.10
C THR A 161 10.83 -10.00 16.30
N GLY A 162 11.85 -10.73 16.76
CA GLY A 162 12.43 -11.86 16.01
C GLY A 162 13.13 -11.47 14.70
N GLY A 163 13.20 -10.17 14.40
CA GLY A 163 13.83 -9.62 13.20
C GLY A 163 15.30 -9.24 13.44
N ARG A 164 16.11 -9.37 12.39
CA ARG A 164 17.46 -8.77 12.33
C ARG A 164 17.33 -7.24 12.29
N GLU A 165 18.22 -6.54 12.97
CA GLU A 165 18.30 -5.07 12.92
C GLU A 165 18.47 -4.60 11.46
N GLY A 166 17.69 -3.60 11.05
CA GLY A 166 17.79 -3.00 9.73
C GLY A 166 19.13 -2.24 9.54
N PRO A 167 19.49 -1.88 8.31
CA PRO A 167 20.79 -1.27 7.98
C PRO A 167 21.03 0.14 8.56
N LEU A 168 20.11 0.67 9.37
CA LEU A 168 20.17 2.00 9.96
C LEU A 168 21.23 2.13 11.07
N GLY A 169 21.94 1.05 11.41
CA GLY A 169 22.86 1.03 12.55
C GLY A 169 22.12 1.28 13.86
N ASP A 170 22.88 1.42 14.96
CA ASP A 170 22.42 1.51 16.35
C ASP A 170 21.38 2.63 16.68
N ASN A 171 20.80 3.34 15.70
CA ASN A 171 19.96 4.53 15.88
C ASN A 171 18.57 4.50 15.21
N ASP A 172 18.14 3.41 14.54
CA ASP A 172 16.73 3.27 14.14
C ASP A 172 15.86 2.83 15.32
N THR A 173 15.31 3.84 15.98
CA THR A 173 14.44 3.66 17.14
C THR A 173 12.98 3.41 16.76
N LEU A 174 12.57 3.70 15.51
CA LEU A 174 11.19 3.57 15.08
C LEU A 174 10.89 2.17 14.56
N GLN A 175 11.87 1.48 13.97
CA GLN A 175 11.74 0.12 13.45
C GLN A 175 10.55 -0.03 12.48
N THR A 176 10.18 1.08 11.82
CA THR A 176 9.13 1.11 10.81
C THR A 176 9.72 0.65 9.48
N PRO A 177 8.93 -0.02 8.63
CA PRO A 177 9.33 -0.25 7.25
C PRO A 177 9.71 1.07 6.57
N ASP A 178 10.75 1.04 5.74
CA ASP A 178 11.08 2.13 4.84
C ASP A 178 9.96 2.34 3.82
N ILE A 179 9.33 1.25 3.39
CA ILE A 179 8.17 1.27 2.49
C ILE A 179 7.12 0.30 3.05
N LEU A 180 5.88 0.75 3.11
CA LEU A 180 4.72 -0.12 3.35
C LEU A 180 3.70 0.15 2.28
N LEU A 181 3.33 -0.88 1.52
CA LEU A 181 2.28 -0.80 0.51
C LEU A 181 1.25 -1.90 0.74
N MET A 182 -0.01 -1.56 0.58
CA MET A 182 -1.16 -2.44 0.75
C MET A 182 -1.76 -2.69 -0.63
N VAL A 183 -2.14 -3.93 -0.92
CA VAL A 183 -2.97 -4.23 -2.09
C VAL A 183 -4.41 -3.86 -1.75
N SER A 184 -4.86 -2.71 -2.23
CA SER A 184 -6.21 -2.19 -2.01
C SER A 184 -7.12 -2.61 -3.15
N ASP A 185 -7.80 -3.74 -2.96
CA ASP A 185 -8.77 -4.27 -3.90
C ASP A 185 -10.20 -3.75 -3.62
N GLU A 186 -10.47 -3.30 -2.40
CA GLU A 186 -11.79 -2.83 -1.96
C GLU A 186 -11.75 -1.36 -1.56
N VAL A 187 -12.43 -0.52 -2.33
CA VAL A 187 -12.44 0.93 -2.18
C VAL A 187 -13.87 1.45 -2.19
N VAL A 188 -14.13 2.43 -1.32
CA VAL A 188 -15.36 3.21 -1.29
C VAL A 188 -15.03 4.66 -1.60
N VAL A 189 -15.67 5.22 -2.62
CA VAL A 189 -15.53 6.63 -2.99
C VAL A 189 -16.81 7.36 -2.60
N PHE A 190 -16.69 8.31 -1.68
CA PHE A 190 -17.76 9.19 -1.25
C PHE A 190 -17.76 10.45 -2.12
N ASP A 191 -18.84 10.70 -2.87
CA ASP A 191 -19.06 11.96 -3.60
C ASP A 191 -19.84 12.94 -2.72
N ASN A 192 -19.13 13.86 -2.08
CA ASN A 192 -19.67 14.88 -1.18
C ASN A 192 -20.64 15.84 -1.87
N LEU A 193 -20.61 15.93 -3.20
CA LEU A 193 -21.53 16.78 -3.96
C LEU A 193 -22.87 16.10 -4.24
N SER A 194 -22.83 14.80 -4.57
CA SER A 194 -24.04 14.06 -4.94
C SER A 194 -24.65 13.24 -3.80
N GLY A 195 -23.97 13.11 -2.66
CA GLY A 195 -24.43 12.30 -1.53
C GLY A 195 -24.36 10.80 -1.82
N LYS A 196 -23.51 10.37 -2.75
CA LYS A 196 -23.44 8.98 -3.22
C LYS A 196 -22.14 8.33 -2.78
N LEU A 197 -22.24 7.03 -2.53
CA LEU A 197 -21.11 6.14 -2.35
C LEU A 197 -20.98 5.26 -3.59
N VAL A 198 -19.77 5.16 -4.13
CA VAL A 198 -19.42 4.17 -5.14
C VAL A 198 -18.49 3.16 -4.48
N MET A 199 -18.95 1.92 -4.36
CA MET A 199 -18.12 0.80 -3.94
C MET A 199 -17.46 0.20 -5.17
N VAL A 200 -16.16 -0.05 -5.11
CA VAL A 200 -15.34 -0.68 -6.13
C VAL A 200 -14.64 -1.87 -5.50
N VAL A 201 -14.85 -3.06 -6.07
CA VAL A 201 -14.18 -4.30 -5.65
C VAL A 201 -13.42 -4.88 -6.84
N HIS A 202 -12.11 -4.95 -6.74
CA HIS A 202 -11.25 -5.62 -7.71
C HIS A 202 -11.26 -7.11 -7.44
N VAL A 203 -12.07 -7.82 -8.21
CA VAL A 203 -12.22 -9.27 -8.09
C VAL A 203 -11.02 -9.96 -8.73
N ASP A 204 -10.45 -10.94 -8.02
CA ASP A 204 -9.43 -11.82 -8.56
C ASP A 204 -10.04 -12.85 -9.52
N ALA A 205 -9.91 -12.60 -10.81
CA ALA A 205 -10.49 -13.47 -11.86
C ALA A 205 -9.82 -14.84 -11.97
N THR A 206 -8.71 -15.07 -11.25
CA THR A 206 -8.03 -16.38 -11.22
C THR A 206 -8.64 -17.36 -10.23
N ARG A 207 -9.59 -16.92 -9.40
CA ARG A 207 -10.28 -17.77 -8.43
C ARG A 207 -11.44 -18.52 -9.09
N ASP A 208 -11.63 -19.77 -8.67
CA ASP A 208 -12.73 -20.63 -9.16
C ASP A 208 -14.13 -20.05 -8.85
N ASP A 209 -14.24 -19.24 -7.79
CA ASP A 209 -15.47 -18.60 -7.31
C ASP A 209 -15.56 -17.10 -7.66
N ALA A 210 -14.75 -16.60 -8.60
CA ALA A 210 -14.59 -15.16 -8.85
C ALA A 210 -15.90 -14.40 -9.11
N TRP A 211 -16.88 -15.02 -9.76
CA TRP A 211 -18.17 -14.39 -10.09
C TRP A 211 -19.36 -14.87 -9.24
N ALA A 212 -19.18 -15.95 -8.47
CA ALA A 212 -20.27 -16.68 -7.83
C ALA A 212 -20.92 -15.95 -6.65
#